data_AF-A0A951GHY4-F1
#
_entry.id   AF-A0A951GHY4-F1
#
_cell.length_a   1.000
_cell.length_b   1.000
_cell.length_c   1.000
_cell.angle_alpha   90.00
_cell.angle_beta   90.00
_cell.angle_gamma   90.00
#
_symmetry.space_group_name_H-M   'P 1'
#
loop_
_entity.id
_entity.type
_entity.pdbx_description
1 polymer ?
#
loop_
_entity_poly.entity_id
_entity_poly.type
_entity_poly.pdbx_seq_one_letter_code
_entity_poly.pdbx_strand_id
1 'polypeptide(L)'
;MKRVLTARFMHETNTFSRVLTDMAVIRRRDYHLENEIPQAFRGTRSAFGATFEAADKFGWTLVHPVSANPNPSGIVTNTAFETITGIILAAIDAKGPIDGALLHLHGAMVSDDYEDAEGEFLARLRQRLGPEAPIVVTLDLHANVTQRMADNASALIAYRTYPHIDYYERAWQGAELLDRAMRAEIRPRTVIARRPMIYGLDHGRTQRGPMAELIARGEALERSGEALVVSICAGFSRANIRDVGPSVTVTADANSERAQGIAEEFMNYAWETRDFTTVKLVSVDEAVTLARRGQPGDKPLVIADYTDN
;
A
#
# COMPACT_ATOMS: atom_id res chain seq x y z
N MET A 1 23.01 16.63 5.19
CA MET A 1 22.17 15.53 5.70
C MET A 1 20.82 15.65 5.01
N LYS A 2 20.30 14.58 4.41
CA LYS A 2 19.01 14.62 3.70
C LYS A 2 17.87 14.56 4.71
N ARG A 3 16.84 15.40 4.56
CA ARG A 3 15.65 15.39 5.41
C ARG A 3 14.51 14.65 4.72
N VAL A 4 14.02 13.58 5.34
CA VAL A 4 12.98 12.73 4.75
C VAL A 4 11.70 12.83 5.57
N LEU A 5 10.60 13.20 4.91
CA LEU A 5 9.27 13.07 5.50
C LEU A 5 8.88 11.59 5.49
N THR A 6 8.44 11.08 6.62
CA THR A 6 7.84 9.74 6.71
C THR A 6 6.58 9.78 7.54
N ALA A 7 5.54 9.09 7.09
CA ALA A 7 4.26 9.04 7.77
C ALA A 7 3.54 7.76 7.39
N ARG A 8 2.61 7.34 8.25
CA ARG A 8 1.69 6.26 7.96
C ARG A 8 0.26 6.73 8.15
N PHE A 9 -0.56 6.53 7.12
CA PHE A 9 -2.00 6.70 7.22
C PHE A 9 -2.66 5.57 6.40
N MET A 10 -2.93 4.46 7.09
CA MET A 10 -3.40 3.23 6.47
C MET A 10 -4.85 2.97 6.87
N HIS A 11 -5.73 2.81 5.89
CA HIS A 11 -7.08 2.32 6.13
C HIS A 11 -7.59 1.60 4.88
N GLU A 12 -8.11 0.40 5.06
CA GLU A 12 -8.86 -0.34 4.04
C GLU A 12 -10.35 -0.05 4.24
N THR A 13 -10.98 0.57 3.25
CA THR A 13 -12.33 1.11 3.43
C THR A 13 -13.39 0.24 2.78
N ASN A 14 -14.24 -0.37 3.61
CA ASN A 14 -15.47 -0.99 3.17
C ASN A 14 -16.59 0.07 3.11
N THR A 15 -16.86 0.62 1.92
CA THR A 15 -17.86 1.69 1.74
C THR A 15 -19.29 1.22 2.02
N PHE A 16 -19.52 -0.08 2.19
CA PHE A 16 -20.81 -0.66 2.55
C PHE A 16 -20.98 -0.85 4.06
N SER A 17 -19.89 -0.71 4.83
CA SER A 17 -19.95 -0.76 6.29
C SER A 17 -20.57 0.53 6.85
N ARG A 18 -21.45 0.36 7.84
CA ARG A 18 -22.08 1.47 8.56
C ARG A 18 -21.24 1.99 9.74
N VAL A 19 -20.12 1.34 10.03
CA VAL A 19 -19.21 1.72 11.12
C VAL A 19 -18.15 2.65 10.53
N LEU A 20 -18.37 3.95 10.64
CA LEU A 20 -17.44 4.96 10.11
C LEU A 20 -16.10 4.95 10.86
N THR A 21 -15.03 5.32 10.17
CA THR A 21 -13.70 5.52 10.74
C THR A 21 -13.49 6.99 11.08
N ASP A 22 -13.82 7.37 12.32
CA ASP A 22 -13.55 8.70 12.85
C ASP A 22 -12.21 8.76 13.63
N MET A 23 -11.87 9.93 14.17
CA MET A 23 -10.67 10.10 14.98
C MET A 23 -10.67 9.25 16.26
N ALA A 24 -11.84 8.91 16.82
CA ALA A 24 -11.91 8.04 17.99
C ALA A 24 -11.57 6.59 17.61
N VAL A 25 -12.02 6.10 16.45
CA VAL A 25 -11.63 4.79 15.90
C VAL A 25 -10.12 4.75 15.61
N ILE A 26 -9.58 5.78 14.95
CA ILE A 26 -8.15 5.88 14.64
C ILE A 26 -7.29 5.78 15.92
N ARG A 27 -7.64 6.56 16.95
CA ARG A 27 -6.86 6.62 18.20
C ARG A 27 -6.90 5.35 19.05
N ARG A 28 -7.85 4.44 18.80
CA ARG A 28 -8.04 3.24 19.64
C ARG A 28 -7.09 2.09 19.34
N ARG A 29 -6.41 2.09 18.17
CA ARG A 29 -5.57 0.97 17.74
C ARG A 29 -4.09 1.35 17.71
N ASP A 30 -3.64 1.89 16.60
CA ASP A 30 -2.23 2.10 16.29
C ASP A 30 -2.10 3.54 15.80
N TYR A 31 -2.02 4.46 16.77
CA TYR A 31 -1.92 5.90 16.58
C TYR A 31 -0.79 6.46 17.44
N HIS A 32 0.27 6.94 16.79
CA HIS A 32 1.47 7.45 17.44
C HIS A 32 1.85 8.79 16.82
N LEU A 33 2.24 9.74 17.68
CA LEU A 33 2.68 11.08 17.27
C LEU A 33 4.17 11.27 17.53
N GLU A 34 4.86 11.88 16.57
CA GLU A 34 6.25 12.33 16.70
C GLU A 34 7.16 11.31 17.44
N ASN A 35 7.61 11.65 18.65
CA ASN A 35 8.55 10.87 19.46
C ASN A 35 8.02 9.50 19.93
N GLU A 36 6.71 9.27 19.86
CA GLU A 36 6.10 7.97 20.16
C GLU A 36 6.41 6.95 19.05
N ILE A 37 6.60 7.40 17.80
CA ILE A 37 6.77 6.54 16.64
C ILE A 37 8.10 5.75 16.73
N PRO A 38 9.28 6.37 17.03
CA PRO A 38 10.50 5.60 17.23
C PRO A 38 10.40 4.57 18.34
N GLN A 39 9.74 4.90 19.45
CA GLN A 39 9.60 3.99 20.59
C GLN A 39 8.77 2.74 20.22
N ALA A 40 7.74 2.92 19.39
CA ALA A 40 6.86 1.84 18.97
C ALA A 40 7.49 0.91 17.91
N PHE A 41 8.29 1.44 16.98
CA PHE A 41 8.68 0.69 15.78
C PHE A 41 10.17 0.45 15.57
N ARG A 42 11.07 1.17 16.25
CA ARG A 42 12.53 0.97 16.05
C ARG A 42 12.92 -0.46 16.48
N GLY A 43 13.71 -1.14 15.64
CA GLY A 43 14.12 -2.52 15.87
C GLY A 43 13.05 -3.58 15.58
N THR A 44 11.89 -3.20 15.04
CA THR A 44 10.85 -4.14 14.61
C THR A 44 11.00 -4.52 13.14
N ARG A 45 10.37 -5.63 12.70
CA ARG A 45 10.22 -5.98 11.27
C ARG A 45 9.02 -5.28 10.60
N SER A 46 8.72 -4.05 11.00
CA SER A 46 7.68 -3.22 10.37
C SER A 46 8.27 -2.31 9.29
N ALA A 47 7.39 -1.65 8.53
CA ALA A 47 7.78 -0.64 7.55
C ALA A 47 8.54 0.54 8.20
N PHE A 48 8.12 1.00 9.39
CA PHE A 48 8.87 2.01 10.13
C PHE A 48 10.18 1.48 10.70
N GLY A 49 10.23 0.21 11.10
CA GLY A 49 11.48 -0.44 11.51
C GLY A 49 12.54 -0.35 10.42
N ALA A 50 12.18 -0.68 9.17
CA ALA A 50 13.05 -0.50 8.00
C ALA A 50 13.39 0.97 7.76
N THR A 51 12.42 1.89 7.87
CA THR A 51 12.64 3.33 7.67
C THR A 51 13.67 3.90 8.66
N PHE A 52 13.63 3.48 9.93
CA PHE A 52 14.62 3.92 10.92
C PHE A 52 16.00 3.38 10.64
N GLU A 53 16.10 2.10 10.27
CA GLU A 53 17.38 1.49 9.92
C GLU A 53 17.96 2.12 8.64
N ALA A 54 17.12 2.43 7.65
CA ALA A 54 17.53 3.13 6.45
C ALA A 54 18.01 4.56 6.75
N ALA A 55 17.33 5.27 7.66
CA ALA A 55 17.76 6.59 8.08
C ALA A 55 19.16 6.57 8.73
N ASP A 56 19.43 5.57 9.57
CA ASP A 56 20.75 5.38 10.18
C ASP A 56 21.80 5.04 9.10
N LYS A 57 21.47 4.17 8.14
CA LYS A 57 22.36 3.75 7.04
C LYS A 57 22.72 4.88 6.07
N PHE A 58 21.74 5.67 5.65
CA PHE A 58 21.90 6.72 4.63
C PHE A 58 22.15 8.11 5.24
N GLY A 59 22.16 8.22 6.58
CA GLY A 59 22.35 9.48 7.27
C GLY A 59 21.22 10.46 6.99
N TRP A 60 19.97 10.01 7.11
CA TRP A 60 18.79 10.85 6.97
C TRP A 60 18.36 11.46 8.30
N THR A 61 17.83 12.68 8.24
CA THR A 61 17.02 13.25 9.33
C THR A 61 15.55 12.98 9.02
N LEU A 62 14.87 12.20 9.86
CA LEU A 62 13.45 11.91 9.66
C LEU A 62 12.56 13.02 10.23
N VAL A 63 11.50 13.36 9.49
CA VAL A 63 10.34 14.11 9.97
C VAL A 63 9.16 13.15 9.97
N HIS A 64 8.71 12.71 11.16
CA HIS A 64 7.63 11.73 11.31
C HIS A 64 6.47 12.25 12.18
N PRO A 65 5.54 13.03 11.63
CA PRO A 65 4.57 13.71 12.47
C PRO A 65 3.50 12.76 13.02
N VAL A 66 3.09 11.74 12.27
CA VAL A 66 2.04 10.80 12.67
C VAL A 66 2.18 9.43 12.01
N SER A 67 1.80 8.42 12.77
CA SER A 67 1.54 7.06 12.31
C SER A 67 0.13 6.68 12.74
N ALA A 68 -0.77 6.47 11.78
CA ALA A 68 -2.17 6.11 11.99
C ALA A 68 -2.52 4.86 11.18
N ASN A 69 -2.95 3.80 11.87
CA ASN A 69 -3.29 2.51 11.28
C ASN A 69 -4.49 1.84 12.01
N PRO A 70 -5.71 2.42 11.92
CA PRO A 70 -6.95 1.80 12.41
C PRO A 70 -7.19 0.40 11.84
N ASN A 71 -8.14 -0.36 12.42
CA ASN A 71 -8.68 -1.55 11.76
C ASN A 71 -9.44 -1.14 10.49
N PRO A 72 -9.49 -2.00 9.45
CA PRO A 72 -10.44 -1.86 8.36
C PRO A 72 -11.87 -1.68 8.89
N SER A 73 -12.59 -0.70 8.35
CA SER A 73 -14.02 -0.53 8.60
C SER A 73 -14.66 0.37 7.53
N GLY A 74 -15.67 1.15 7.88
CA GLY A 74 -16.40 2.03 6.96
C GLY A 74 -15.64 3.30 6.58
N ILE A 75 -16.35 4.19 5.87
CA ILE A 75 -15.78 5.43 5.31
C ILE A 75 -15.01 6.22 6.38
N VAL A 76 -13.80 6.68 6.01
CA VAL A 76 -13.02 7.61 6.85
C VAL A 76 -13.70 8.96 6.83
N THR A 77 -14.07 9.48 8.00
CA THR A 77 -14.77 10.76 8.03
C THR A 77 -13.87 11.88 7.50
N ASN A 78 -14.43 12.88 6.82
CA ASN A 78 -13.67 14.04 6.33
C ASN A 78 -12.87 14.69 7.44
N THR A 79 -13.46 14.82 8.63
CA THR A 79 -12.74 15.35 9.80
C THR A 79 -11.51 14.53 10.14
N ALA A 80 -11.61 13.19 10.11
CA ALA A 80 -10.46 12.33 10.36
C ALA A 80 -9.40 12.44 9.25
N PHE A 81 -9.82 12.37 7.98
CA PHE A 81 -8.92 12.53 6.84
C PHE A 81 -8.17 13.87 6.86
N GLU A 82 -8.90 14.98 7.03
CA GLU A 82 -8.32 16.33 7.08
C GLU A 82 -7.42 16.52 8.31
N THR A 83 -7.77 15.92 9.46
CA THR A 83 -6.91 15.99 10.66
C THR A 83 -5.56 15.31 10.44
N ILE A 84 -5.55 14.06 9.95
CA ILE A 84 -4.30 13.32 9.75
C ILE A 84 -3.48 13.93 8.61
N THR A 85 -4.11 14.25 7.49
CA THR A 85 -3.46 14.95 6.38
C THR A 85 -2.87 16.29 6.82
N GLY A 86 -3.63 17.08 7.60
CA GLY A 86 -3.19 18.36 8.14
C GLY A 86 -1.96 18.24 9.03
N ILE A 87 -1.90 17.22 9.90
CA ILE A 87 -0.73 16.93 10.74
C ILE A 87 0.51 16.67 9.87
N ILE A 88 0.37 15.87 8.80
CA ILE A 88 1.50 15.55 7.92
C ILE A 88 1.98 16.78 7.16
N LEU A 89 1.06 17.54 6.56
CA LEU A 89 1.40 18.71 5.75
C LEU A 89 1.98 19.85 6.61
N ALA A 90 1.44 20.10 7.79
CA ALA A 90 1.96 21.13 8.71
C ALA A 90 3.39 20.84 9.18
N ALA A 91 3.79 19.56 9.24
CA ALA A 91 5.15 19.19 9.61
C ALA A 91 6.19 19.61 8.55
N ILE A 92 5.80 19.67 7.29
CA ILE A 92 6.66 20.16 6.20
C ILE A 92 6.96 21.64 6.42
N ASP A 93 5.93 22.43 6.71
CA ASP A 93 6.06 23.87 6.94
C ASP A 93 6.89 24.18 8.19
N ALA A 94 6.75 23.37 9.25
CA ALA A 94 7.41 23.60 10.54
C ALA A 94 8.87 23.13 10.61
N LYS A 95 9.27 22.11 9.84
CA LYS A 95 10.59 21.43 10.01
C LYS A 95 11.61 21.77 8.92
N GLY A 96 11.27 22.72 8.04
CA GLY A 96 12.15 23.20 6.98
C GLY A 96 12.13 22.30 5.74
N PRO A 97 13.05 22.54 4.77
CA PRO A 97 13.00 21.85 3.48
C PRO A 97 13.14 20.33 3.66
N ILE A 98 12.23 19.61 3.00
CA ILE A 98 12.19 18.15 2.90
C ILE A 98 12.79 17.76 1.54
N ASP A 99 13.79 16.88 1.55
CA ASP A 99 14.47 16.41 0.34
C ASP A 99 13.70 15.30 -0.39
N GLY A 100 12.83 14.57 0.32
CA GLY A 100 12.02 13.48 -0.23
C GLY A 100 11.07 12.89 0.82
N ALA A 101 10.17 12.01 0.39
CA ALA A 101 9.21 11.36 1.28
C ALA A 101 9.19 9.84 1.11
N LEU A 102 9.16 9.13 2.24
CA LEU A 102 8.91 7.69 2.32
C LEU A 102 7.64 7.44 3.15
N LEU A 103 6.55 7.12 2.47
CA LEU A 103 5.22 7.02 3.06
C LEU A 103 4.74 5.58 3.09
N HIS A 104 4.00 5.23 4.15
CA HIS A 104 3.37 3.92 4.29
C HIS A 104 1.86 4.12 4.25
N LEU A 105 1.24 3.83 3.11
CA LEU A 105 -0.19 3.99 2.89
C LEU A 105 -0.83 2.62 2.64
N HIS A 106 -2.15 2.53 2.77
CA HIS A 106 -2.85 1.31 2.37
C HIS A 106 -3.08 1.29 0.86
N GLY A 107 -3.59 2.40 0.32
CA GLY A 107 -3.99 2.55 -1.08
C GLY A 107 -5.44 2.16 -1.36
N ALA A 108 -6.25 1.92 -0.33
CA ALA A 108 -7.68 1.61 -0.46
C ALA A 108 -8.53 2.46 0.51
N MET A 109 -8.05 3.66 0.85
CA MET A 109 -8.78 4.57 1.70
C MET A 109 -9.80 5.35 0.89
N VAL A 110 -11.03 5.33 1.38
CA VAL A 110 -12.13 6.18 0.91
C VAL A 110 -12.54 7.06 2.08
N SER A 111 -12.69 8.36 1.79
CA SER A 111 -13.24 9.33 2.73
C SER A 111 -14.58 9.86 2.21
N ASP A 112 -15.30 10.66 3.01
CA ASP A 112 -16.62 11.16 2.58
C ASP A 112 -16.51 11.97 1.27
N ASP A 113 -15.46 12.78 1.10
CA ASP A 113 -15.28 13.65 -0.06
C ASP A 113 -14.43 13.02 -1.19
N TYR A 114 -13.64 11.99 -0.88
CA TYR A 114 -12.66 11.44 -1.81
C TYR A 114 -12.77 9.92 -1.94
N GLU A 115 -13.19 9.47 -3.13
CA GLU A 115 -13.09 8.06 -3.56
C GLU A 115 -11.62 7.56 -3.56
N ASP A 116 -10.69 8.47 -3.81
CA ASP A 116 -9.24 8.24 -3.81
C ASP A 116 -8.58 9.16 -2.79
N ALA A 117 -8.65 8.77 -1.51
CA ALA A 117 -8.12 9.58 -0.42
C ALA A 117 -6.58 9.64 -0.46
N GLU A 118 -5.90 8.54 -0.81
CA GLU A 118 -4.44 8.54 -0.98
C GLU A 118 -3.98 9.44 -2.14
N GLY A 119 -4.66 9.41 -3.29
CA GLY A 119 -4.32 10.27 -4.42
C GLY A 119 -4.59 11.75 -4.14
N GLU A 120 -5.65 12.08 -3.39
CA GLU A 120 -5.86 13.44 -2.87
C GLU A 120 -4.70 13.87 -1.96
N PHE A 121 -4.36 13.06 -0.96
CA PHE A 121 -3.25 13.32 -0.05
C PHE A 121 -1.92 13.50 -0.79
N LEU A 122 -1.59 12.60 -1.72
CA LEU A 122 -0.37 12.67 -2.51
C LEU A 122 -0.32 13.91 -3.41
N ALA A 123 -1.45 14.33 -3.97
CA ALA A 123 -1.52 15.57 -4.75
C ALA A 123 -1.24 16.80 -3.89
N ARG A 124 -1.82 16.89 -2.69
CA ARG A 124 -1.53 17.99 -1.74
C ARG A 124 -0.07 17.98 -1.30
N LEU A 125 0.48 16.79 -1.05
CA LEU A 125 1.89 16.63 -0.68
C LEU A 125 2.82 17.07 -1.81
N ARG A 126 2.55 16.64 -3.05
CA ARG A 126 3.30 17.03 -4.25
C ARG A 126 3.31 18.55 -4.43
N GLN A 127 2.19 19.23 -4.19
CA GLN A 127 2.12 20.69 -4.24
C GLN A 127 3.02 21.36 -3.20
N ARG A 128 3.20 20.77 -2.01
CA ARG A 128 4.06 21.32 -0.94
C ARG A 128 5.54 21.02 -1.16
N LEU A 129 5.87 19.80 -1.59
CA LEU A 129 7.26 19.38 -1.80
C LEU A 129 7.84 19.85 -3.14
N GLY A 130 6.97 20.18 -4.10
CA GLY A 130 7.36 20.55 -5.46
C GLY A 130 7.54 19.35 -6.41
N PRO A 131 7.72 19.61 -7.71
CA PRO A 131 7.73 18.58 -8.74
C PRO A 131 8.95 17.65 -8.69
N GLU A 132 10.08 18.13 -8.15
CA GLU A 132 11.36 17.41 -8.20
C GLU A 132 11.60 16.50 -6.99
N ALA A 133 10.95 16.76 -5.85
CA ALA A 133 11.18 15.97 -4.64
C ALA A 133 10.66 14.52 -4.82
N PRO A 134 11.49 13.47 -4.67
CA PRO A 134 11.01 12.11 -4.80
C PRO A 134 10.01 11.75 -3.69
N ILE A 135 8.89 11.15 -4.08
CA ILE A 135 7.86 10.62 -3.17
C ILE A 135 7.74 9.12 -3.42
N VAL A 136 8.19 8.31 -2.47
CA VAL A 136 8.10 6.85 -2.52
C VAL A 136 7.04 6.39 -1.53
N VAL A 137 6.13 5.54 -1.98
CA VAL A 137 5.01 5.05 -1.19
C VAL A 137 5.02 3.53 -1.18
N THR A 138 5.04 2.92 -0.01
CA THR A 138 4.68 1.50 0.11
C THR A 138 3.18 1.36 0.27
N LEU A 139 2.61 0.37 -0.41
CA LEU A 139 1.17 0.10 -0.46
C LEU A 139 0.86 -1.34 -0.06
N ASP A 140 -0.35 -1.54 0.43
CA ASP A 140 -0.93 -2.86 0.49
C ASP A 140 -1.18 -3.40 -0.93
N LEU A 141 -1.09 -4.72 -1.12
CA LEU A 141 -1.46 -5.34 -2.39
C LEU A 141 -2.98 -5.32 -2.63
N HIS A 142 -3.79 -4.98 -1.63
CA HIS A 142 -5.22 -4.68 -1.79
C HIS A 142 -5.50 -3.24 -2.23
N ALA A 143 -4.47 -2.42 -2.48
CA ALA A 143 -4.64 -1.05 -2.95
C ALA A 143 -5.47 -0.95 -4.25
N ASN A 144 -6.43 -0.02 -4.27
CA ASN A 144 -7.15 0.42 -5.47
C ASN A 144 -6.37 1.55 -6.17
N VAL A 145 -5.17 1.26 -6.67
CA VAL A 145 -4.24 2.30 -7.16
C VAL A 145 -4.82 3.10 -8.33
N THR A 146 -4.89 4.42 -8.21
CA THR A 146 -5.43 5.31 -9.23
C THR A 146 -4.35 5.96 -10.11
N GLN A 147 -4.77 6.55 -11.23
CA GLN A 147 -3.89 7.41 -12.03
C GLN A 147 -3.37 8.60 -11.20
N ARG A 148 -4.21 9.17 -10.34
CA ARG A 148 -3.85 10.30 -9.49
C ARG A 148 -2.73 9.95 -8.50
N MET A 149 -2.74 8.74 -7.93
CA MET A 149 -1.63 8.24 -7.13
C MET A 149 -0.34 8.11 -7.96
N ALA A 150 -0.42 7.51 -9.15
CA ALA A 150 0.73 7.32 -10.03
C ALA A 150 1.34 8.65 -10.52
N ASP A 151 0.51 9.66 -10.78
CA ASP A 151 0.97 10.99 -11.21
C ASP A 151 1.71 11.76 -10.11
N ASN A 152 1.37 11.51 -8.84
CA ASN A 152 1.89 12.27 -7.71
C ASN A 152 3.00 11.55 -6.93
N ALA A 153 3.11 10.21 -7.05
CA ALA A 153 4.18 9.42 -6.47
C ALA A 153 5.28 9.09 -7.49
N SER A 154 6.54 9.28 -7.10
CA SER A 154 7.69 8.88 -7.91
C SER A 154 7.83 7.36 -7.99
N ALA A 155 7.44 6.64 -6.94
CA ALA A 155 7.36 5.18 -6.93
C ALA A 155 6.20 4.68 -6.05
N LEU A 156 5.50 3.66 -6.51
CA LEU A 156 4.47 2.94 -5.76
C LEU A 156 4.89 1.48 -5.60
N ILE A 157 5.03 1.03 -4.35
CA ILE A 157 5.68 -0.23 -3.99
C ILE A 157 4.68 -1.11 -3.22
N ALA A 158 4.03 -2.05 -3.89
CA ALA A 158 3.09 -2.97 -3.26
C ALA A 158 3.80 -4.06 -2.45
N TYR A 159 3.13 -4.58 -1.42
CA TYR A 159 3.47 -5.85 -0.77
C TYR A 159 3.42 -7.01 -1.76
N ARG A 160 4.22 -8.05 -1.50
CA ARG A 160 4.31 -9.26 -2.33
C ARG A 160 3.79 -10.51 -1.63
N THR A 161 3.37 -10.40 -0.37
CA THR A 161 2.87 -11.55 0.39
C THR A 161 1.46 -11.31 0.92
N TYR A 162 0.61 -12.35 0.85
CA TYR A 162 -0.68 -12.42 1.54
C TYR A 162 -0.83 -13.80 2.20
N PRO A 163 -0.82 -13.92 3.55
CA PRO A 163 -0.80 -12.83 4.52
C PRO A 163 0.50 -12.00 4.44
N HIS A 164 0.38 -10.70 4.70
CA HIS A 164 1.50 -9.76 4.57
C HIS A 164 2.52 -9.99 5.69
N ILE A 165 3.74 -10.33 5.29
CA ILE A 165 4.88 -10.54 6.18
C ILE A 165 6.14 -9.81 5.70
N ASP A 166 6.05 -9.07 4.59
CA ASP A 166 7.18 -8.45 3.89
C ASP A 166 7.22 -6.91 4.01
N TYR A 167 6.50 -6.33 4.99
CA TYR A 167 6.43 -4.89 5.21
C TYR A 167 7.81 -4.22 5.29
N TYR A 168 8.74 -4.85 6.02
CA TYR A 168 10.10 -4.35 6.21
C TYR A 168 10.86 -4.35 4.90
N GLU A 169 10.81 -5.46 4.15
CA GLU A 169 11.54 -5.65 2.90
C GLU A 169 11.08 -4.67 1.82
N ARG A 170 9.75 -4.43 1.74
CA ARG A 170 9.20 -3.46 0.79
C ARG A 170 9.57 -2.02 1.17
N ALA A 171 9.53 -1.68 2.46
CA ALA A 171 9.96 -0.37 2.94
C ALA A 171 11.46 -0.14 2.75
N TRP A 172 12.28 -1.19 2.93
CA TRP A 172 13.71 -1.12 2.65
C TRP A 172 14.01 -0.87 1.17
N GLN A 173 13.35 -1.59 0.26
CA GLN A 173 13.47 -1.32 -1.19
C GLN A 173 13.06 0.13 -1.50
N GLY A 174 11.97 0.61 -0.89
CA GLY A 174 11.52 1.99 -1.04
C GLY A 174 12.55 3.01 -0.54
N ALA A 175 13.22 2.72 0.58
CA ALA A 175 14.25 3.59 1.11
C ALA A 175 15.50 3.63 0.22
N GLU A 176 15.94 2.49 -0.32
CA GLU A 176 17.05 2.43 -1.28
C GLU A 176 16.74 3.21 -2.57
N LEU A 177 15.53 3.07 -3.09
CA LEU A 177 15.08 3.82 -4.26
C LEU A 177 15.01 5.33 -3.98
N LEU A 178 14.49 5.71 -2.81
CA LEU A 178 14.42 7.10 -2.37
C LEU A 178 15.81 7.73 -2.23
N ASP A 179 16.78 7.02 -1.63
CA ASP A 179 18.14 7.54 -1.48
C ASP A 179 18.79 7.84 -2.84
N ARG A 180 18.73 6.87 -3.76
CA ARG A 180 19.25 7.02 -5.12
C ARG A 180 18.61 8.18 -5.86
N ALA A 181 17.29 8.36 -5.70
CA ALA A 181 16.57 9.49 -6.29
C ALA A 181 16.99 10.84 -5.68
N MET A 182 17.12 10.93 -4.35
CA MET A 182 17.58 12.16 -3.66
C MET A 182 19.05 12.51 -3.98
N ARG A 183 19.85 11.53 -4.39
CA ARG A 183 21.23 11.69 -4.89
C ARG A 183 21.28 11.95 -6.40
N ALA A 184 20.13 12.06 -7.05
CA ALA A 184 19.96 12.28 -8.49
C ALA A 184 20.62 11.20 -9.37
N GLU A 185 20.80 9.99 -8.85
CA GLU A 185 21.32 8.84 -9.60
C GLU A 185 20.27 8.21 -10.51
N ILE A 186 18.99 8.38 -10.14
CA ILE A 186 17.83 7.95 -10.90
C ILE A 186 16.73 9.00 -10.83
N ARG A 187 15.80 8.96 -11.79
CA ARG A 187 14.60 9.79 -11.79
C ARG A 187 13.35 8.90 -11.87
N PRO A 188 12.91 8.29 -10.76
CA PRO A 188 11.84 7.32 -10.79
C PRO A 188 10.51 7.95 -11.20
N ARG A 189 9.84 7.32 -12.16
CA ARG A 189 8.50 7.64 -12.64
C ARG A 189 7.65 6.37 -12.62
N THR A 190 6.42 6.52 -12.14
CA THR A 190 5.43 5.45 -12.10
C THR A 190 4.51 5.55 -13.29
N VAL A 191 4.28 4.44 -13.98
CA VAL A 191 3.16 4.26 -14.90
C VAL A 191 2.20 3.22 -14.34
N ILE A 192 0.95 3.24 -14.80
CA ILE A 192 -0.10 2.34 -14.35
C ILE A 192 -0.86 1.76 -15.55
N ALA A 193 -1.27 0.50 -15.41
CA ALA A 193 -2.27 -0.11 -16.28
C ALA A 193 -3.42 -0.66 -15.42
N ARG A 194 -4.63 -0.57 -15.98
CA ARG A 194 -5.88 -1.06 -15.37
C ARG A 194 -6.79 -1.70 -16.43
N ARG A 195 -7.78 -2.47 -15.97
CA ARG A 195 -8.82 -3.09 -16.80
C ARG A 195 -10.18 -2.96 -16.11
N PRO A 196 -11.31 -3.03 -16.84
CA PRO A 196 -12.65 -2.94 -16.25
C PRO A 196 -13.02 -4.24 -15.53
N MET A 197 -12.38 -4.48 -14.38
CA MET A 197 -12.50 -5.68 -13.56
C MET A 197 -12.55 -5.31 -12.09
N ILE A 198 -13.53 -5.88 -11.38
CA ILE A 198 -13.66 -5.76 -9.92
C ILE A 198 -12.83 -6.84 -9.22
N TYR A 199 -12.74 -8.02 -9.84
CA TYR A 199 -12.07 -9.20 -9.32
C TYR A 199 -10.99 -9.70 -10.28
N GLY A 200 -10.00 -10.37 -9.72
CA GLY A 200 -8.90 -10.98 -10.44
C GLY A 200 -7.79 -11.33 -9.45
N LEU A 201 -6.71 -11.95 -9.96
CA LEU A 201 -5.51 -12.25 -9.19
C LEU A 201 -5.82 -13.02 -7.88
N ASP A 202 -6.90 -13.81 -7.90
CA ASP A 202 -7.52 -14.52 -6.79
C ASP A 202 -7.50 -13.77 -5.45
N HIS A 203 -7.86 -12.48 -5.50
CA HIS A 203 -7.96 -11.55 -4.36
C HIS A 203 -6.64 -11.29 -3.61
N GLY A 204 -5.51 -11.38 -4.31
CA GLY A 204 -4.20 -11.08 -3.76
C GLY A 204 -3.51 -12.28 -3.11
N ARG A 205 -4.04 -13.50 -3.25
CA ARG A 205 -3.40 -14.72 -2.75
C ARG A 205 -2.06 -14.96 -3.45
N THR A 206 -0.98 -15.03 -2.68
CA THR A 206 0.39 -15.07 -3.23
C THR A 206 1.06 -16.44 -3.16
N GLN A 207 0.36 -17.49 -2.71
CA GLN A 207 0.94 -18.83 -2.59
C GLN A 207 1.06 -19.57 -3.93
N ARG A 208 0.16 -19.29 -4.88
CA ARG A 208 0.10 -19.91 -6.22
C ARG A 208 -0.81 -19.12 -7.14
N GLY A 209 -0.82 -19.48 -8.42
CA GLY A 209 -1.72 -18.92 -9.42
C GLY A 209 -1.25 -17.57 -9.99
N PRO A 210 -2.12 -16.84 -10.69
CA PRO A 210 -1.73 -15.68 -11.50
C PRO A 210 -0.99 -14.59 -10.73
N MET A 211 -1.41 -14.31 -9.48
CA MET A 211 -0.76 -13.31 -8.63
C MET A 211 0.70 -13.69 -8.31
N ALA A 212 0.94 -14.94 -7.90
CA ALA A 212 2.29 -15.43 -7.61
C ALA A 212 3.19 -15.44 -8.86
N GLU A 213 2.64 -15.79 -10.01
CA GLU A 213 3.36 -15.73 -11.28
C GLU A 213 3.74 -14.31 -11.68
N LEU A 214 2.82 -13.35 -11.57
CA LEU A 214 3.10 -11.95 -11.88
C LEU A 214 4.15 -11.36 -10.93
N ILE A 215 4.10 -11.68 -9.64
CA ILE A 215 5.13 -11.27 -8.67
C ILE A 215 6.50 -11.80 -9.13
N ALA A 216 6.61 -13.09 -9.44
CA ALA A 216 7.88 -13.68 -9.88
C ALA A 216 8.42 -13.07 -11.19
N ARG A 217 7.52 -12.74 -12.14
CA ARG A 217 7.89 -12.03 -13.39
C ARG A 217 8.38 -10.62 -13.09
N GLY A 218 7.67 -9.88 -12.24
CA GLY A 218 8.06 -8.52 -11.83
C GLY A 218 9.42 -8.50 -11.16
N GLU A 219 9.69 -9.46 -10.28
CA GLU A 219 11.00 -9.63 -9.64
C GLU A 219 12.13 -9.93 -10.63
N ALA A 220 11.86 -10.69 -11.68
CA ALA A 220 12.84 -10.94 -12.73
C ALA A 220 13.20 -9.65 -13.48
N LEU A 221 12.19 -8.82 -13.80
CA LEU A 221 12.39 -7.52 -14.44
C LEU A 221 13.18 -6.57 -13.54
N GLU A 222 12.87 -6.52 -12.24
CA GLU A 222 13.63 -5.72 -11.27
C GLU A 222 15.09 -6.17 -11.17
N ARG A 223 15.36 -7.49 -11.11
CA ARG A 223 16.74 -8.01 -11.07
C ARG A 223 17.54 -7.72 -12.33
N SER A 224 16.88 -7.70 -13.49
CA SER A 224 17.52 -7.40 -14.78
C SER A 224 17.79 -5.91 -15.00
N GLY A 225 17.13 -5.04 -14.23
CA GLY A 225 17.19 -3.58 -14.40
C GLY A 225 16.21 -3.02 -15.45
N GLU A 226 15.36 -3.85 -16.06
CA GLU A 226 14.32 -3.38 -17.00
C GLU A 226 13.24 -2.52 -16.32
N ALA A 227 13.02 -2.72 -15.01
CA ALA A 227 12.18 -1.88 -14.16
C ALA A 227 12.89 -1.62 -12.82
N LEU A 228 12.59 -0.50 -12.17
CA LEU A 228 13.04 -0.24 -10.80
C LEU A 228 12.17 -0.98 -9.79
N VAL A 229 10.85 -0.96 -9.98
CA VAL A 229 9.86 -1.71 -9.20
C VAL A 229 8.68 -2.10 -10.09
N VAL A 230 8.19 -3.33 -9.96
CA VAL A 230 6.91 -3.76 -10.52
C VAL A 230 5.99 -4.14 -9.36
N SER A 231 4.86 -3.43 -9.24
CA SER A 231 3.88 -3.62 -8.17
C SER A 231 2.58 -4.12 -8.75
N ILE A 232 2.07 -5.20 -8.17
CA ILE A 232 0.80 -5.80 -8.55
C ILE A 232 -0.17 -5.64 -7.39
N CYS A 233 -1.32 -5.02 -7.64
CA CYS A 233 -2.38 -4.86 -6.65
C CYS A 233 -3.64 -5.59 -7.11
N ALA A 234 -4.22 -6.41 -6.24
CA ALA A 234 -5.48 -7.11 -6.48
C ALA A 234 -6.71 -6.19 -6.34
N GLY A 235 -6.55 -5.04 -5.70
CA GLY A 235 -7.63 -4.11 -5.39
C GLY A 235 -8.55 -4.61 -4.27
N PHE A 236 -9.25 -3.67 -3.65
CA PHE A 236 -10.21 -3.94 -2.58
C PHE A 236 -11.63 -3.73 -3.08
N SER A 237 -12.29 -4.86 -3.36
CA SER A 237 -13.61 -4.90 -4.00
C SER A 237 -14.79 -4.41 -3.14
N ARG A 238 -14.61 -4.22 -1.82
CA ARG A 238 -15.68 -3.70 -0.94
C ARG A 238 -15.74 -2.17 -0.93
N ALA A 239 -15.27 -1.53 -2.00
CA ALA A 239 -15.33 -0.09 -2.19
C ALA A 239 -16.16 0.26 -3.44
N ASN A 240 -17.19 1.09 -3.27
CA ASN A 240 -18.01 1.64 -4.35
C ASN A 240 -17.34 2.91 -4.91
N ILE A 241 -16.28 2.71 -5.67
CA ILE A 241 -15.48 3.78 -6.28
C ILE A 241 -15.27 3.52 -7.77
N ARG A 242 -14.99 4.56 -8.54
CA ARG A 242 -14.74 4.45 -9.99
C ARG A 242 -13.57 3.53 -10.32
N ASP A 243 -12.50 3.65 -9.55
CA ASP A 243 -11.22 2.98 -9.76
C ASP A 243 -11.09 1.73 -8.86
N VAL A 244 -12.16 0.96 -8.71
CA VAL A 244 -12.12 -0.31 -7.96
C VAL A 244 -11.45 -1.44 -8.76
N GLY A 245 -10.68 -2.30 -8.08
CA GLY A 245 -10.17 -3.55 -8.64
C GLY A 245 -8.68 -3.55 -9.02
N PRO A 246 -8.21 -4.62 -9.71
CA PRO A 246 -6.79 -4.85 -9.93
C PRO A 246 -6.09 -3.76 -10.74
N SER A 247 -4.82 -3.54 -10.41
CA SER A 247 -3.92 -2.65 -11.13
C SER A 247 -2.48 -3.15 -11.09
N VAL A 248 -1.70 -2.75 -12.09
CA VAL A 248 -0.25 -2.94 -12.11
C VAL A 248 0.41 -1.60 -12.29
N THR A 249 1.38 -1.31 -11.43
CA THR A 249 2.25 -0.16 -11.60
C THR A 249 3.69 -0.59 -11.87
N VAL A 250 4.34 0.14 -12.75
CA VAL A 250 5.75 -0.06 -13.08
C VAL A 250 6.45 1.25 -12.79
N THR A 251 7.38 1.22 -11.83
CA THR A 251 8.32 2.30 -11.59
C THR A 251 9.57 2.02 -12.40
N ALA A 252 9.98 2.98 -13.23
CA ALA A 252 11.22 2.92 -13.99
C ALA A 252 11.93 4.28 -13.93
N ASP A 253 13.16 4.36 -14.43
CA ASP A 253 13.78 5.66 -14.67
C ASP A 253 12.99 6.43 -15.76
N ALA A 254 12.97 7.75 -15.67
CA ALA A 254 12.17 8.63 -16.52
C ALA A 254 12.49 8.51 -18.02
N ASN A 255 13.65 7.98 -18.39
CA ASN A 255 14.04 7.71 -19.77
C ASN A 255 13.63 6.33 -20.29
N SER A 256 12.97 5.49 -19.48
CA SER A 256 12.52 4.16 -19.90
C SER A 256 11.34 4.25 -20.85
N GLU A 257 11.50 3.70 -22.06
CA GLU A 257 10.41 3.56 -23.04
C GLU A 257 9.58 2.29 -22.82
N ARG A 258 10.04 1.38 -21.93
CA ARG A 258 9.46 0.04 -21.78
C ARG A 258 8.42 -0.06 -20.66
N ALA A 259 8.42 0.88 -19.71
CA ALA A 259 7.62 0.81 -18.49
C ALA A 259 6.12 0.61 -18.76
N GLN A 260 5.52 1.38 -19.68
CA GLN A 260 4.09 1.24 -20.00
C GLN A 260 3.80 -0.13 -20.62
N GLY A 261 4.66 -0.61 -21.52
CA GLY A 261 4.48 -1.92 -22.15
C GLY A 261 4.49 -3.07 -21.14
N ILE A 262 5.37 -3.00 -20.13
CA ILE A 262 5.39 -3.98 -19.02
C ILE A 262 4.06 -3.94 -18.25
N ALA A 263 3.58 -2.74 -17.88
CA ALA A 263 2.33 -2.59 -17.14
C ALA A 263 1.14 -3.18 -17.93
N GLU A 264 1.06 -2.90 -19.24
CA GLU A 264 0.01 -3.43 -20.10
C GLU A 264 0.08 -4.95 -20.25
N GLU A 265 1.27 -5.52 -20.43
CA GLU A 265 1.47 -6.97 -20.53
C GLU A 265 1.03 -7.70 -19.26
N PHE A 266 1.39 -7.15 -18.09
CA PHE A 266 0.99 -7.72 -16.81
C PHE A 266 -0.52 -7.62 -16.59
N MET A 267 -1.14 -6.48 -16.96
CA MET A 267 -2.59 -6.34 -16.87
C MET A 267 -3.36 -7.17 -17.89
N ASN A 268 -2.80 -7.42 -19.07
CA ASN A 268 -3.38 -8.36 -20.03
C ASN A 268 -3.41 -9.78 -19.44
N TYR A 269 -2.31 -10.22 -18.82
CA TYR A 269 -2.28 -11.50 -18.14
C TYR A 269 -3.29 -11.56 -16.97
N ALA A 270 -3.37 -10.50 -16.15
CA ALA A 270 -4.37 -10.41 -15.08
C ALA A 270 -5.80 -10.50 -15.64
N TRP A 271 -6.07 -9.85 -16.78
CA TRP A 271 -7.36 -9.90 -17.47
C TRP A 271 -7.68 -11.28 -18.02
N GLU A 272 -6.75 -11.92 -18.72
CA GLU A 272 -6.93 -13.25 -19.31
C GLU A 272 -7.18 -14.33 -18.26
N THR A 273 -6.58 -14.16 -17.08
CA THR A 273 -6.69 -15.11 -15.95
C THR A 273 -7.72 -14.71 -14.90
N ARG A 274 -8.55 -13.70 -15.16
CA ARG A 274 -9.47 -13.11 -14.18
C ARG A 274 -10.47 -14.08 -13.54
N ASP A 275 -10.81 -15.16 -14.24
CA ASP A 275 -11.75 -16.18 -13.78
C ASP A 275 -11.07 -17.28 -12.93
N PHE A 276 -9.75 -17.23 -12.75
CA PHE A 276 -9.03 -18.14 -11.86
C PHE A 276 -9.40 -17.89 -10.40
N THR A 277 -9.85 -18.95 -9.71
CA THR A 277 -10.19 -18.89 -8.28
C THR A 277 -9.70 -20.13 -7.54
N THR A 278 -9.14 -19.94 -6.34
CA THR A 278 -8.82 -21.04 -5.41
C THR A 278 -9.81 -21.12 -4.24
N VAL A 279 -10.74 -20.17 -4.15
CA VAL A 279 -11.69 -20.08 -3.04
C VAL A 279 -12.84 -21.06 -3.27
N LYS A 280 -12.98 -22.01 -2.35
CA LYS A 280 -14.19 -22.84 -2.23
C LYS A 280 -14.95 -22.42 -0.98
N LEU A 281 -16.03 -21.66 -1.16
CA LEU A 281 -16.97 -21.38 -0.08
C LEU A 281 -17.80 -22.62 0.18
N VAL A 282 -18.09 -22.87 1.46
CA VAL A 282 -18.99 -23.93 1.93
C VAL A 282 -20.17 -23.29 2.64
N SER A 283 -21.33 -23.95 2.61
CA SER A 283 -22.47 -23.49 3.41
C SER A 283 -22.19 -23.65 4.91
N VAL A 284 -22.97 -22.95 5.74
CA VAL A 284 -22.88 -23.11 7.20
C VAL A 284 -23.15 -24.58 7.60
N ASP A 285 -24.13 -25.24 6.98
CA ASP A 285 -24.45 -26.64 7.25
C ASP A 285 -23.30 -27.59 6.87
N GLU A 286 -22.62 -27.33 5.75
CA GLU A 286 -21.43 -28.08 5.34
C GLU A 286 -20.27 -27.85 6.32
N ALA A 287 -20.03 -26.60 6.74
CA ALA A 287 -19.00 -26.26 7.71
C ALA A 287 -19.24 -26.95 9.07
N VAL A 288 -20.49 -26.96 9.56
CA VAL A 288 -20.88 -27.68 10.79
C VAL A 288 -20.72 -29.19 10.63
N THR A 289 -21.09 -29.74 9.47
CA THR A 289 -20.92 -31.17 9.18
C THR A 289 -19.45 -31.57 9.17
N LEU A 290 -18.58 -30.74 8.58
CA LEU A 290 -17.13 -30.92 8.60
C LEU A 290 -16.57 -30.82 10.02
N ALA A 291 -17.00 -29.82 10.79
CA ALA A 291 -16.59 -29.61 12.17
C ALA A 291 -16.90 -30.83 13.06
N ARG A 292 -18.10 -31.43 12.91
CA ARG A 292 -18.52 -32.62 13.67
C ARG A 292 -17.71 -33.88 13.39
N ARG A 293 -16.95 -33.93 12.29
CA ARG A 293 -16.08 -35.07 11.95
C ARG A 293 -14.72 -35.01 12.67
N GLY A 294 -14.34 -33.88 13.25
CA GLY A 294 -13.10 -33.75 14.02
C GLY A 294 -13.12 -34.61 15.28
N GLN A 295 -11.98 -35.20 15.65
CA GLN A 295 -11.85 -36.00 16.86
C GLN A 295 -11.21 -35.20 18.02
N PRO A 296 -11.57 -35.48 19.28
CA PRO A 296 -10.88 -34.89 20.44
C PRO A 296 -9.40 -35.23 20.43
N GLY A 297 -8.53 -34.24 20.70
CA GLY A 297 -7.07 -34.41 20.69
C GLY A 297 -6.40 -33.92 19.40
N ASP A 298 -7.18 -33.69 18.35
CA ASP A 298 -6.74 -32.93 17.18
C ASP A 298 -6.81 -31.42 17.50
N LYS A 299 -5.84 -30.67 16.96
CA LYS A 299 -5.64 -29.22 17.15
C LYS A 299 -6.95 -28.40 17.13
N PRO A 300 -7.00 -27.19 17.73
CA PRO A 300 -8.20 -26.37 17.74
C PRO A 300 -8.78 -26.17 16.33
N LEU A 301 -10.09 -26.29 16.21
CA LEU A 301 -10.81 -25.99 14.97
C LEU A 301 -10.92 -24.47 14.79
N VAL A 302 -10.45 -23.97 13.65
CA VAL A 302 -10.61 -22.56 13.27
C VAL A 302 -11.61 -22.49 12.12
N ILE A 303 -12.71 -21.76 12.34
CA ILE A 303 -13.70 -21.44 11.32
C ILE A 303 -13.57 -19.94 11.05
N ALA A 304 -13.14 -19.57 9.85
CA ALA A 304 -13.06 -18.19 9.43
C ALA A 304 -14.36 -17.79 8.74
N ASP A 305 -15.10 -16.84 9.32
CA ASP A 305 -16.23 -16.21 8.64
C ASP A 305 -15.70 -15.16 7.68
N TYR A 306 -15.61 -15.51 6.40
CA TYR A 306 -15.15 -14.59 5.36
C TYR A 306 -16.15 -13.45 5.09
N THR A 307 -17.41 -13.59 5.50
CA THR A 307 -18.46 -12.62 5.18
C THR A 307 -18.50 -11.42 6.13
N ASP A 308 -17.87 -11.53 7.30
CA ASP A 308 -17.79 -10.50 8.34
C ASP A 308 -16.35 -10.35 8.86
N ASN A 309 -15.44 -9.99 7.94
CA ASN A 309 -14.02 -9.74 8.22
C ASN A 309 -13.68 -8.25 8.21
#